data_AF-A0A7G8HC11-F1
#
_entry.id   AF-A0A7G8HC11-F1
#
_cell.length_a   1.000
_cell.length_b   1.000
_cell.length_c   1.000
_cell.angle_alpha   90.00
_cell.angle_beta   90.00
_cell.angle_gamma   90.00
#
_symmetry.space_group_name_H-M   'P 1'
#
loop_
_entity.id
_entity.type
_entity.pdbx_description
1 polymer ?
#
loop_
_entity_poly.entity_id
_entity_poly.type
_entity_poly.pdbx_seq_one_letter_code
_entity_poly.pdbx_strand_id
1 'polypeptide(L)' 'MIGLTRLYCNQGETFLLIDVSSEDASRTSEELANEGWEIEAEIPV' A
#
# COMPACT_ATOMS: atom_id res chain seq x y z
N MET A 1 -9.63 15.72 8.81
CA MET A 1 -9.05 15.80 7.46
C MET A 1 -8.60 14.38 7.16
N ILE A 2 -9.20 13.72 6.17
CA ILE A 2 -8.85 12.33 5.85
C ILE A 2 -7.52 12.41 5.09
N GLY A 3 -6.44 11.98 5.73
CA GLY A 3 -5.13 11.87 5.07
C GLY A 3 -5.13 10.69 4.10
N LEU A 4 -4.27 10.76 3.08
CA LEU A 4 -4.03 9.64 2.18
C LEU A 4 -2.63 9.10 2.43
N THR A 5 -2.48 7.80 2.27
CA THR A 5 -1.18 7.13 2.24
C THR A 5 -1.05 6.41 0.92
N ARG A 6 0.05 6.67 0.22
CA ARG A 6 0.42 5.96 -0.99
C ARG A 6 1.22 4.72 -0.66
N LEU A 7 0.79 3.57 -1.15
CA LEU A 7 1.49 2.29 -1.03
C LEU A 7 2.16 1.96 -2.37
N TYR A 8 3.46 1.70 -2.33
CA TYR A 8 4.22 1.17 -3.46
C TYR A 8 4.47 -0.32 -3.22
N CYS A 9 3.96 -1.16 -4.12
CA CYS A 9 3.98 -2.60 -3.96
C CYS A 9 4.59 -3.28 -5.19
N ASN A 10 5.27 -4.40 -4.96
CA ASN A 10 5.94 -5.20 -5.98
C ASN A 10 5.52 -6.67 -5.87
N GLN A 11 5.32 -7.33 -7.01
CA GLN A 11 5.16 -8.77 -7.10
C GLN A 11 5.98 -9.30 -8.30
N GLY A 12 7.28 -9.42 -8.09
CA GLY A 12 8.24 -9.91 -9.10
C GLY A 12 8.49 -8.88 -10.19
N GLU A 13 7.83 -9.05 -11.34
CA GLU A 13 7.92 -8.12 -12.49
C GLU A 13 6.73 -7.14 -12.55
N THR A 14 5.79 -7.23 -11.60
CA THR A 14 4.58 -6.40 -11.55
C THR A 14 4.68 -5.38 -10.43
N PHE A 15 4.17 -4.17 -10.67
CA PHE A 15 4.12 -3.09 -9.69
C PHE A 15 2.70 -2.59 -9.51
N LEU A 16 2.36 -2.23 -8.26
CA LEU A 16 1.10 -1.61 -7.89
C LEU A 16 1.38 -0.33 -7.11
N LEU A 17 0.70 0.74 -7.51
CA LEU A 17 0.74 2.03 -6.82
C LEU A 17 -0.69 2.47 -6.52
N ILE A 18 -1.04 2.54 -5.23
CA ILE A 18 -2.38 2.90 -4.79
C ILE A 18 -2.35 3.97 -3.71
N ASP A 19 -3.36 4.84 -3.72
CA ASP A 19 -3.62 5.78 -2.63
C ASP A 19 -4.80 5.23 -1.82
N VAL A 20 -4.58 5.06 -0.51
CA VAL A 20 -5.58 4.59 0.43
C VAL A 20 -5.78 5.62 1.54
N SER A 21 -6.89 5.53 2.26
CA SER A 21 -7.07 6.36 3.45
C SER A 21 -5.94 6.04 4.45
N SER A 22 -5.37 7.05 5.11
CA SER A 22 -4.32 6.80 6.11
C SER A 22 -4.82 5.96 7.29
N GLU A 23 -6.12 5.94 7.55
CA GLU A 23 -6.76 5.08 8.55
C GLU A 23 -6.78 3.60 8.12
N ASP A 24 -6.90 3.34 6.82
CA ASP A 24 -6.92 1.99 6.24
C ASP A 24 -5.54 1.49 5.81
N ALA A 25 -4.52 2.34 5.74
CA ALA A 25 -3.21 2.02 5.17
C ALA A 25 -2.60 0.73 5.73
N SER A 26 -2.57 0.58 7.06
CA SER A 26 -2.03 -0.63 7.70
C SER A 26 -2.82 -1.89 7.31
N ARG A 27 -4.15 -1.80 7.24
CA ARG A 27 -5.01 -2.92 6.87
C ARG A 27 -4.80 -3.30 5.42
N THR A 28 -4.73 -2.32 4.52
CA THR A 28 -4.51 -2.60 3.09
C THR A 28 -3.10 -3.13 2.83
N SER A 29 -2.06 -2.66 3.54
CA SER A 29 -0.71 -3.23 3.47
C SER A 29 -0.71 -4.72 3.87
N GLU A 30 -1.42 -5.09 4.94
CA GLU A 30 -1.54 -6.49 5.37
C GLU A 30 -2.31 -7.35 4.37
N GLU A 31 -3.42 -6.84 3.80
CA GLU A 31 -4.20 -7.52 2.77
C GLU A 31 -3.33 -7.81 1.52
N LEU A 32 -2.60 -6.80 1.05
CA LEU A 32 -1.68 -6.93 -0.09
C LEU A 32 -0.53 -7.90 0.20
N ALA A 33 0.05 -7.86 1.40
CA ALA A 33 1.08 -8.81 1.81
C ALA A 33 0.58 -10.26 1.79
N ASN A 34 -0.66 -10.49 2.23
CA ASN A 34 -1.30 -11.81 2.17
C ASN A 34 -1.60 -12.27 0.73
N GLU A 35 -1.79 -11.34 -0.20
CA GLU A 35 -1.91 -11.61 -1.65
C GLU A 35 -0.55 -11.82 -2.34
N GLY A 36 0.54 -11.73 -1.58
CA GLY A 36 1.90 -11.94 -2.07
C GLY A 36 2.55 -10.70 -2.69
N TRP A 37 2.07 -9.50 -2.33
CA TRP A 37 2.75 -8.25 -2.65
C TRP A 37 3.79 -7.91 -1.58
N GLU A 38 4.94 -7.44 -2.02
CA GLU A 38 5.93 -6.81 -1.15
C GLU A 38 5.67 -5.30 -1.10
N ILE A 39 5.45 -4.76 0.10
CA ILE A 39 5.29 -3.31 0.29
C ILE A 39 6.68 -2.68 0.39
N GLU A 40 7.12 -1.94 -0.64
CA GLU A 40 8.44 -1.30 -0.62
C GLU A 40 8.41 0.08 0.06
N ALA A 41 7.27 0.78 0.03
CA ALA A 41 7.13 2.08 0.68
C ALA A 41 5.68 2.45 1.04
N GLU A 42 5.53 3.17 2.16
CA GLU A 42 4.31 3.85 2.57
C GLU A 42 4.59 5.36 2.71
N ILE A 43 3.89 6.17 1.93
CA ILE A 43 4.19 7.61 1.82
C ILE A 43 2.94 8.42 2.16
N PRO A 44 2.93 9.21 3.24
CA PRO A 44 1.85 10.16 3.51
C PRO A 44 1.75 11.21 2.41
N VAL A 45 0.53 11.48 1.94
CA VAL A 45 0.22 12.42 0.85
C VAL A 45 -0.63 13.59 1.36
#